data_AF-A0A961C790-F1
#
_entry.id   AF-A0A961C790-F1
#
_cell.length_a   1.000
_cell.length_b   1.000
_cell.length_c   1.000
_cell.angle_alpha   90.00
_cell.angle_beta   90.00
_cell.angle_gamma   90.00
#
_symmetry.space_group_name_H-M   'P 1'
#
loop_
_entity.id
_entity.type
_entity.pdbx_description
1 polymer ?
#
loop_
_entity_poly.entity_id
_entity_poly.type
_entity_poly.pdbx_seq_one_letter_code
_entity_poly.pdbx_strand_id
1 'polypeptide(L)'
;MSETAETVTELTANSRGVWLVTTQGSTHVWDLDAWTYERRPGSGRSQFIGDSSPQPIWDVKVFPRVGHSFYVELDDTATQIQFRISTEVVRIERLS
;
A
#
# COMPACT_ATOMS: atom_id res chain seq x y z
N MET A 1 -6.09 2.87 -25.43
CA MET A 1 -5.33 4.13 -25.38
C MET A 1 -4.41 3.98 -24.17
N SER A 2 -3.10 3.87 -24.39
CA SER A 2 -2.15 3.71 -23.30
C SER A 2 -1.86 5.08 -22.70
N GLU A 3 -2.61 5.47 -21.69
CA GLU A 3 -2.13 6.49 -20.76
C GLU A 3 -0.90 5.92 -20.06
N THR A 4 0.23 6.60 -20.20
CA THR A 4 1.45 6.28 -19.46
C THR A 4 1.14 6.56 -17.99
N ALA A 5 0.83 5.52 -17.21
CA ALA A 5 0.62 5.66 -15.78
C ALA A 5 1.85 6.34 -15.15
N GLU A 6 1.62 7.41 -14.38
CA GLU A 6 2.68 8.10 -13.65
C GLU A 6 3.40 7.10 -12.73
N THR A 7 4.73 7.07 -12.77
CA THR A 7 5.54 6.22 -11.90
C THR A 7 6.45 7.06 -11.02
N VAL A 8 6.65 6.59 -9.79
CA VAL A 8 7.56 7.22 -8.81
C VAL A 8 8.43 6.15 -8.17
N THR A 9 9.55 6.57 -7.58
CA THR A 9 10.44 5.66 -6.84
C THR A 9 10.07 5.57 -5.36
N GLU A 10 9.32 6.54 -4.84
CA GLU A 10 8.90 6.58 -3.45
C GLU A 10 7.58 7.34 -3.28
N LEU A 11 6.79 6.91 -2.30
CA LEU A 11 5.71 7.70 -1.72
C LEU A 11 6.24 8.40 -0.47
N THR A 12 5.63 9.52 -0.11
CA THR A 12 5.98 10.32 1.07
C THR A 12 4.71 10.82 1.74
N ALA A 13 4.85 11.46 2.90
CA ALA A 13 3.74 12.13 3.58
C ALA A 13 3.07 13.24 2.74
N ASN A 14 3.75 13.76 1.71
CA ASN A 14 3.21 14.78 0.81
C ASN A 14 2.62 14.21 -0.48
N SER A 15 2.75 12.89 -0.70
CA SER A 15 2.16 12.23 -1.87
C SER A 15 0.63 12.28 -1.78
N ARG A 16 -0.02 12.42 -2.93
CA ARG A 16 -1.49 12.52 -3.07
C ARG A 16 -1.97 11.57 -4.16
N GLY A 17 -3.27 11.31 -4.23
CA GLY A 17 -3.84 10.38 -5.21
C GLY A 17 -3.77 8.92 -4.80
N VAL A 18 -4.20 8.06 -5.72
CA VAL A 18 -4.27 6.62 -5.55
C VAL A 18 -3.11 5.94 -6.27
N TRP A 19 -2.40 5.07 -5.57
CA TRP A 19 -1.19 4.42 -6.07
C TRP A 19 -1.26 2.90 -5.93
N LEU A 20 -0.89 2.20 -6.99
CA LEU A 20 -0.62 0.77 -6.98
C LEU A 20 0.86 0.54 -6.68
N VAL A 21 1.13 -0.04 -5.52
CA VAL A 21 2.44 -0.49 -5.09
C VAL A 21 2.53 -2.00 -5.30
N THR A 22 3.46 -2.44 -6.14
CA THR A 22 3.72 -3.86 -6.39
C THR A 22 4.93 -4.30 -5.60
N THR A 23 4.77 -5.39 -4.85
CA THR A 23 5.85 -6.09 -4.14
C THR A 23 6.05 -7.47 -4.74
N GLN A 24 7.12 -8.19 -4.35
CA GLN A 24 7.47 -9.51 -4.90
C GLN A 24 6.33 -10.56 -4.92
N GLY A 25 5.25 -10.39 -4.15
CA GLY A 25 4.15 -11.36 -4.15
C GLY A 25 2.77 -10.79 -3.89
N SER A 26 2.60 -9.47 -3.90
CA SER A 26 1.31 -8.83 -3.63
C SER A 26 1.27 -7.46 -4.29
N THR A 27 0.07 -6.99 -4.54
CA THR A 27 -0.16 -5.58 -4.88
C THR A 27 -0.85 -4.90 -3.71
N HIS A 28 -0.65 -3.60 -3.62
CA HIS A 28 -1.16 -2.78 -2.54
C HIS A 28 -1.69 -1.49 -3.13
N VAL A 29 -2.93 -1.15 -2.81
CA VAL A 29 -3.51 0.14 -3.20
C VAL A 29 -3.36 1.08 -2.02
N TRP A 30 -2.68 2.20 -2.26
CA TRP A 30 -2.53 3.30 -1.33
C TRP A 30 -3.37 4.46 -1.85
N ASP A 31 -4.53 4.68 -1.24
CA ASP A 31 -5.31 5.88 -1.49
C ASP A 31 -4.90 6.94 -0.47
N LEU A 32 -4.01 7.83 -0.89
CA LEU A 32 -3.46 8.88 -0.03
C LEU A 32 -4.38 10.11 0.07
N ASP A 33 -5.39 10.21 -0.79
CA ASP A 33 -6.43 11.24 -0.68
C ASP A 33 -7.48 10.85 0.37
N ALA A 34 -7.87 9.58 0.42
CA ALA A 34 -8.79 9.03 1.41
C ALA A 34 -8.09 8.49 2.67
N TRP A 35 -6.75 8.41 2.65
CA TRP A 35 -5.92 7.86 3.73
C TRP A 35 -6.24 6.38 4.07
N THR A 36 -6.30 5.54 3.03
CA THR A 36 -6.58 4.11 3.17
C THR A 36 -5.53 3.24 2.46
N TYR A 37 -5.41 2.02 2.96
CA TYR A 37 -4.51 0.99 2.44
C TYR A 37 -5.31 -0.30 2.16
N GLU A 38 -5.12 -0.88 0.99
CA GLU A 38 -5.67 -2.19 0.63
C GLU A 38 -4.52 -3.12 0.23
N ARG A 39 -4.51 -4.34 0.74
CA ARG A 39 -3.60 -5.40 0.27
C ARG A 39 -4.36 -6.39 -0.61
N ARG A 40 -3.80 -6.69 -1.78
CA ARG A 40 -4.28 -7.73 -2.69
C ARG A 40 -3.21 -8.83 -2.80
N PRO A 41 -3.35 -9.92 -2.02
CA PRO A 41 -2.38 -11.01 -2.04
C PRO A 41 -2.36 -11.70 -3.41
N GLY A 42 -1.17 -11.98 -3.93
CA GLY A 42 -1.00 -12.82 -5.12
C GLY A 42 -1.25 -14.30 -4.82
N SER A 43 -1.27 -15.13 -5.87
CA SER A 43 -1.45 -16.58 -5.75
C SER A 43 -0.44 -17.21 -4.79
N GLY A 44 -0.91 -18.13 -3.93
CA GLY A 44 -0.07 -18.85 -2.95
C GLY A 44 0.29 -18.04 -1.69
N ARG A 45 -0.24 -16.82 -1.51
CA ARG A 45 -0.08 -16.05 -0.27
C ARG A 45 -1.24 -16.30 0.68
N SER A 46 -0.94 -16.42 1.97
CA SER A 46 -1.94 -16.47 3.03
C SER A 46 -2.77 -15.19 3.03
N GLN A 47 -4.07 -15.34 3.33
CA GLN A 47 -4.96 -14.21 3.51
C GLN A 47 -4.90 -13.69 4.94
N PHE A 48 -4.93 -12.38 5.08
CA PHE A 48 -5.14 -11.70 6.35
C PHE A 48 -6.54 -11.10 6.40
N ILE A 49 -7.03 -10.83 7.62
CA ILE A 49 -8.22 -10.02 7.82
C ILE A 49 -8.00 -8.66 7.13
N GLY A 50 -9.00 -8.19 6.39
CA GLY A 50 -8.95 -6.92 5.65
C GLY A 50 -8.25 -7.00 4.28
N ASP A 51 -7.72 -8.14 3.85
CA ASP A 51 -7.23 -8.29 2.48
C ASP A 51 -8.38 -8.07 1.47
N SER A 52 -8.05 -7.46 0.33
CA SER A 52 -8.98 -7.07 -0.74
C SER A 52 -10.09 -6.09 -0.33
N SER A 53 -9.90 -5.36 0.77
CA SER A 53 -10.76 -4.27 1.22
C SER A 53 -9.93 -3.07 1.68
N PRO A 54 -10.29 -1.82 1.31
CA PRO A 54 -9.63 -0.63 1.86
C PRO A 54 -9.73 -0.59 3.37
N GLN A 55 -8.60 -0.36 4.05
CA GLN A 55 -8.52 -0.23 5.50
C GLN A 55 -7.98 1.17 5.86
N PRO A 56 -8.57 1.86 6.85
CA PRO A 56 -8.08 3.15 7.30
C PRO A 56 -6.65 3.06 7.84
N ILE A 57 -5.80 3.98 7.39
CA ILE A 57 -4.41 4.08 7.88
C ILE A 57 -4.42 4.87 9.19
N TRP A 58 -3.85 4.29 10.23
CA TRP A 58 -3.57 5.01 11.48
C TRP A 58 -2.27 5.80 11.36
N ASP A 59 -1.17 5.14 10.95
CA ASP A 59 0.13 5.77 10.78
C ASP A 59 1.01 5.02 9.76
N VAL A 60 1.93 5.74 9.12
CA VAL A 60 2.90 5.19 8.17
C VAL A 60 4.30 5.39 8.74
N LYS A 61 4.87 4.35 9.35
CA LYS A 61 6.23 4.43 9.89
C LYS A 61 7.29 4.46 8.80
N VAL A 62 7.04 3.77 7.68
CA VAL A 62 7.93 3.74 6.51
C VAL A 62 7.07 3.71 5.26
N PHE A 63 7.14 4.75 4.44
CA PHE A 63 6.42 4.82 3.17
C PHE A 63 7.02 3.85 2.12
N PRO A 64 6.22 3.40 1.14
CA PRO A 64 6.70 2.61 0.01
C PRO A 64 7.83 3.30 -0.76
N ARG A 65 8.93 2.59 -0.97
CA ARG A 65 10.05 2.99 -1.81
C ARG A 65 10.61 1.79 -2.56
N VAL A 66 10.81 1.92 -3.87
CA VAL A 66 11.39 0.87 -4.72
C VAL A 66 12.72 0.40 -4.14
N GLY A 67 12.91 -0.91 -4.01
CA GLY A 67 14.09 -1.52 -3.39
C GLY A 67 14.01 -1.70 -1.87
N HIS A 68 12.92 -1.26 -1.24
CA HIS A 68 12.75 -1.33 0.22
C HIS A 68 11.37 -1.89 0.61
N SER A 69 11.25 -2.33 1.86
CA SER A 69 9.98 -2.66 2.49
C SER A 69 9.31 -1.40 3.06
N PHE A 70 7.97 -1.42 3.16
CA PHE A 70 7.20 -0.42 3.89
C PHE A 70 6.64 -1.00 5.20
N TYR A 71 6.22 -0.11 6.10
CA TYR A 71 5.55 -0.42 7.35
C TYR A 71 4.36 0.53 7.53
N VAL A 72 3.16 -0.03 7.70
CA VAL A 72 1.93 0.72 7.91
C VAL A 72 1.12 0.15 9.08
N GLU A 73 0.57 1.03 9.90
CA GLU A 73 -0.38 0.73 10.97
C GLU A 73 -1.79 1.10 10.49
N LEU A 74 -2.75 0.22 10.74
CA LEU A 74 -4.14 0.32 10.33
C LEU A 74 -5.01 0.41 11.57
N ASP A 75 -6.02 1.26 11.47
CA ASP A 75 -7.08 1.33 12.47
C ASP A 75 -7.86 0.02 12.45
N ASP A 76 -7.92 -0.66 13.60
CA ASP A 76 -8.69 -1.89 13.79
C ASP A 76 -9.81 -1.64 14.81
N THR A 77 -9.43 -1.31 16.03
CA THR A 77 -10.36 -0.90 17.08
C THR A 77 -9.82 0.29 17.85
N ALA A 78 -10.65 0.89 18.70
CA ALA A 78 -10.22 2.03 19.53
C ALA A 78 -9.01 1.75 20.45
N THR A 79 -8.64 0.48 20.66
CA THR A 79 -7.53 0.09 21.54
C THR A 79 -6.49 -0.81 20.86
N GLN A 80 -6.66 -1.12 19.57
CA GLN A 80 -5.78 -2.03 18.85
C GLN A 80 -5.47 -1.50 17.46
N ILE A 81 -4.22 -1.70 17.04
CA ILE A 81 -3.79 -1.51 15.67
C ILE A 81 -3.49 -2.85 15.03
N GLN A 82 -3.75 -2.95 13.73
CA GLN A 82 -3.10 -3.96 12.89
C GLN A 82 -1.92 -3.32 12.19
N PHE A 83 -0.87 -4.08 11.90
CA PHE A 83 0.22 -3.58 11.08
C PHE A 83 0.47 -4.47 9.88
N ARG A 84 1.09 -3.91 8.84
CA ARG A 84 1.57 -4.64 7.68
C ARG A 84 3.01 -4.24 7.39
N ILE A 85 3.84 -5.25 7.18
CA ILE A 85 5.20 -5.11 6.68
C ILE A 85 5.25 -5.80 5.32
N SER A 86 5.75 -5.10 4.32
CA SER A 86 5.87 -5.66 2.98
C SER A 86 7.19 -6.40 2.78
N THR A 87 7.25 -7.25 1.77
CA THR A 87 8.51 -7.54 1.10
C THR A 87 8.93 -6.32 0.27
N GLU A 88 10.07 -6.43 -0.42
CA GLU A 88 10.59 -5.36 -1.28
C GLU A 88 9.54 -4.86 -2.29
N VAL A 89 9.43 -3.53 -2.39
CA VAL A 89 8.65 -2.84 -3.42
C VAL A 89 9.43 -2.87 -4.73
N VAL A 90 8.77 -3.34 -5.77
CA VAL A 90 9.34 -3.50 -7.12
C VAL A 90 8.88 -2.38 -8.04
N ARG A 91 7.66 -1.84 -7.84
CA ARG A 91 7.08 -0.81 -8.70
C ARG A 91 6.02 0.00 -7.97
N ILE A 92 5.91 1.28 -8.32
CA ILE A 92 4.86 2.18 -7.82
C ILE A 92 4.28 2.93 -9.03
N GLU A 93 2.96 2.87 -9.18
CA GLU A 93 2.23 3.42 -10.32
C GLU A 93 0.99 4.15 -9.84
N ARG A 94 0.67 5.30 -10.44
CA ARG A 94 -0.58 6.01 -10.13
C ARG A 94 -1.75 5.32 -10.82
N LEU A 95 -2.85 5.19 -10.10
CA LEU A 95 -4.14 4.77 -10.65
C LEU A 95 -4.91 6.01 -11.11
N SER A 96 -5.40 5.96 -12.36
CA SER A 96 -6.23 6.98 -13.01
C SER A 96 -7.66 6.98 -12.49
#